data_AF-A0A2D8K3Y8-F1
#
_entry.id   AF-A0A2D8K3Y8-F1
#
_cell.length_a   1.000
_cell.length_b   1.000
_cell.length_c   1.000
_cell.angle_alpha   90.00
_cell.angle_beta   90.00
_cell.angle_gamma   90.00
#
_symmetry.space_group_name_H-M   'P 1'
#
loop_
_entity.id
_entity.type
_entity.pdbx_description
1 polymer ?
#
loop_
_entity_poly.entity_id
_entity_poly.type
_entity_poly.pdbx_seq_one_letter_code
_entity_poly.pdbx_strand_id
1 'polypeptide(L)'
;WRMCVSGCPYKKIYYNWNSGKSEKCIFCYPRIEAGQPTVCSETCVGRIRYLGVILYDADRISEAASTANEQDLYEEQLKVFLDPNDPAVIEQARKDGVPDDWLKAARNSPVYKMAIDWKVAFPLHPEYRTLPMVWYVPPLSPVQSAAEAGKLGLDGAMPDVKSLRIPVRYLANLLTAGKEEPVVNALERMLAMRAYMRSKTVDGVDDDAIAERVGLTGEMIEDMYHVMAIANYEDRFVIPTSHREVSEDAYDVRGSCGFSFGNGCSGGSSETELFGAGRRKVVQTPTDIFKEQL
;
A
#
# COMPACT_ATOMS: atom_id res chain seq x y z
N TRP A 1 -18.77 -5.78 -24.73
CA TRP A 1 -17.58 -5.14 -24.13
C TRP A 1 -17.53 -5.11 -22.59
N ARG A 2 -18.55 -5.56 -21.84
CA ARG A 2 -18.53 -5.71 -20.36
C ARG A 2 -17.59 -6.83 -19.83
N MET A 3 -16.54 -7.17 -20.58
CA MET A 3 -15.65 -8.30 -20.27
C MET A 3 -14.77 -8.02 -19.06
N CYS A 4 -14.48 -6.75 -18.76
CA CYS A 4 -13.71 -6.34 -17.58
C CYS A 4 -14.36 -6.79 -16.25
N VAL A 5 -15.69 -6.83 -16.18
CA VAL A 5 -16.43 -7.32 -15.00
C VAL A 5 -16.10 -8.80 -14.73
N SER A 6 -16.07 -9.61 -15.80
CA SER A 6 -15.68 -11.03 -15.71
C SER A 6 -14.18 -11.19 -15.44
N GLY A 7 -13.35 -10.41 -16.14
CA GLY A 7 -11.89 -10.49 -16.08
C GLY A 7 -11.28 -10.11 -14.75
N CYS A 8 -11.89 -9.19 -13.98
CA CYS A 8 -11.41 -8.87 -12.63
C CYS A 8 -11.68 -10.04 -11.68
N PRO A 9 -10.64 -10.72 -11.14
CA PRO A 9 -10.86 -11.88 -10.28
C PRO A 9 -11.50 -11.48 -8.93
N TYR A 10 -11.18 -10.28 -8.42
CA TYR A 10 -11.75 -9.70 -7.21
C TYR A 10 -13.18 -9.14 -7.36
N LYS A 11 -13.74 -9.14 -8.58
CA LYS A 11 -15.08 -8.59 -8.88
C LYS A 11 -15.27 -7.15 -8.35
N LYS A 12 -14.25 -6.31 -8.54
CA LYS A 12 -14.23 -4.89 -8.12
C LYS A 12 -14.56 -3.89 -9.24
N ILE A 13 -15.08 -4.40 -10.36
CA ILE A 13 -15.62 -3.60 -11.44
C ILE A 13 -17.13 -3.86 -11.48
N TYR A 14 -17.90 -2.78 -11.45
CA TYR A 14 -19.36 -2.83 -11.37
C TYR A 14 -19.95 -2.22 -12.63
N TYR A 15 -20.88 -2.92 -13.27
CA TYR A 15 -21.57 -2.40 -14.45
C TYR A 15 -22.73 -1.50 -14.02
N ASN A 16 -22.72 -0.25 -14.48
CA ASN A 16 -23.82 0.66 -14.29
C ASN A 16 -24.85 0.44 -15.41
N TRP A 17 -25.99 -0.14 -15.03
CA TRP A 17 -27.08 -0.51 -15.94
C TRP A 17 -27.74 0.71 -16.61
N ASN A 18 -27.67 1.89 -15.99
CA ASN A 18 -28.27 3.11 -16.51
C ASN A 18 -27.34 3.80 -17.52
N SER A 19 -26.06 3.98 -17.18
CA SER A 19 -25.10 4.63 -18.09
C SER A 19 -24.58 3.71 -19.19
N GLY A 20 -24.74 2.39 -19.02
CA GLY A 20 -24.20 1.37 -19.92
C GLY A 20 -22.68 1.23 -19.83
N LYS A 21 -22.04 1.81 -18.81
CA LYS A 21 -20.58 1.81 -18.61
C LYS A 21 -20.21 1.07 -17.34
N SER A 22 -18.99 0.55 -17.30
CA SER A 22 -18.44 -0.06 -16.09
C SER A 22 -17.69 0.99 -15.27
N GLU A 23 -17.85 0.94 -13.96
CA GLU A 23 -17.23 1.84 -12.99
C GLU A 23 -16.46 1.00 -11.96
N LYS A 24 -15.46 1.61 -11.32
CA LYS A 24 -14.60 0.93 -10.33
C LYS A 24 -14.10 1.92 -9.29
N CYS A 25 -13.47 1.38 -8.24
CA CYS A 25 -12.68 2.20 -7.32
C CYS A 25 -11.64 3.02 -8.11
N ILE A 26 -11.65 4.33 -7.90
CA ILE A 26 -10.72 5.29 -8.50
C ILE A 26 -9.56 5.68 -7.57
N PHE A 27 -9.40 4.93 -6.47
CA PHE A 27 -8.41 5.19 -5.41
C PHE A 27 -8.43 6.63 -4.87
N CYS A 28 -9.59 7.29 -4.94
CA CYS A 28 -9.74 8.71 -4.61
C CYS A 28 -8.65 9.59 -5.23
N TYR A 29 -8.27 9.36 -6.50
CA TYR A 29 -7.19 10.12 -7.15
C TYR A 29 -7.27 11.64 -6.95
N PRO A 30 -8.45 12.32 -6.94
CA PRO A 30 -8.47 13.78 -6.71
C PRO A 30 -7.94 14.20 -5.33
N ARG A 31 -7.98 13.30 -4.34
CA ARG A 31 -7.41 13.50 -3.00
C ARG A 31 -5.94 13.09 -2.96
N ILE A 32 -5.61 11.92 -3.50
CA ILE A 32 -4.23 11.42 -3.55
C ILE A 32 -3.31 12.41 -4.28
N GLU A 33 -3.79 13.02 -5.37
CA GLU A 33 -3.05 14.04 -6.12
C GLU A 33 -2.61 15.23 -5.27
N ALA A 34 -3.39 15.56 -4.24
CA ALA A 34 -3.13 16.63 -3.28
C ALA A 34 -2.49 16.13 -1.97
N GLY A 35 -1.95 14.92 -1.93
CA GLY A 35 -1.33 14.34 -0.73
C GLY A 35 -2.33 13.97 0.37
N GLN A 36 -3.62 13.85 0.05
CA GLN A 36 -4.68 13.52 1.01
C GLN A 36 -5.02 12.03 0.96
N PRO A 37 -5.38 11.40 2.10
CA PRO A 37 -5.78 10.00 2.10
C PRO A 37 -7.07 9.74 1.31
N THR A 38 -7.25 8.48 0.93
CA THR A 38 -8.52 8.03 0.38
C THR A 38 -9.63 8.17 1.43
N VAL A 39 -10.87 8.40 0.99
CA VAL A 39 -12.02 8.59 1.89
C VAL A 39 -12.17 7.40 2.83
N CYS A 40 -12.05 6.18 2.30
CA CYS A 40 -12.21 4.97 3.10
C CYS A 40 -11.02 4.68 4.03
N SER A 41 -9.84 5.25 3.77
CA SER A 41 -8.69 5.24 4.69
C SER A 41 -8.87 6.23 5.84
N GLU A 42 -9.19 7.49 5.52
CA GLU A 42 -9.35 8.55 6.51
C GLU A 42 -10.51 8.29 7.49
N THR A 43 -11.64 7.80 6.95
CA THR A 43 -12.85 7.49 7.73
C THR A 43 -12.81 6.13 8.42
N CYS A 44 -11.67 5.44 8.39
CA CYS A 44 -11.53 4.13 9.02
C CYS A 44 -11.49 4.27 10.55
N VAL A 45 -12.67 4.06 11.18
CA VAL A 45 -12.85 4.14 12.64
C VAL A 45 -11.87 3.24 13.40
N GLY A 46 -11.63 2.02 12.89
CA GLY A 46 -10.70 1.07 13.51
C GLY A 46 -9.22 1.39 13.34
N ARG A 47 -8.87 2.45 12.61
CA ARG A 47 -7.49 2.90 12.38
C ARG A 47 -6.56 1.86 11.73
N ILE A 48 -7.10 0.89 11.02
CA ILE A 48 -6.36 -0.26 10.45
C ILE A 48 -5.81 -0.06 9.04
N ARG A 49 -5.98 1.13 8.44
CA ARG A 49 -5.58 1.39 7.05
C ARG A 49 -4.36 2.29 7.00
N TYR A 50 -3.40 1.89 6.18
CA TYR A 50 -2.12 2.56 5.97
C TYR A 50 -1.95 2.85 4.49
N LEU A 51 -1.40 4.01 4.16
CA LEU A 51 -1.09 4.44 2.80
C LEU A 51 0.36 4.91 2.79
N GLY A 52 1.13 4.37 1.83
CA GLY A 52 2.55 4.65 1.68
C GLY A 52 2.99 4.28 0.28
N VAL A 53 4.08 4.91 -0.17
CA VAL A 53 4.66 4.68 -1.48
C VAL A 53 5.43 3.35 -1.48
N ILE A 54 5.36 2.63 -2.59
CA ILE A 54 6.20 1.47 -2.89
C ILE A 54 6.83 1.71 -4.25
N LEU A 55 8.16 1.69 -4.31
CA LEU A 55 8.89 1.69 -5.57
C LEU A 55 8.91 0.27 -6.12
N TYR A 56 8.68 0.11 -7.42
CA TYR A 56 8.62 -1.19 -8.05
C TYR A 56 9.23 -1.16 -9.46
N ASP A 57 9.84 -2.27 -9.87
CA ASP A 57 10.37 -2.45 -11.22
C ASP A 57 9.27 -2.91 -12.18
N ALA A 58 8.87 -2.02 -13.09
CA ALA A 58 7.80 -2.30 -14.04
C ALA A 58 8.16 -3.39 -15.06
N ASP A 59 9.45 -3.54 -15.41
CA ASP A 59 9.90 -4.49 -16.42
C ASP A 59 9.83 -5.94 -15.91
N ARG A 60 9.90 -6.12 -14.58
CA ARG A 60 9.85 -7.44 -13.92
C ARG A 60 8.44 -7.92 -13.59
N ILE A 61 7.41 -7.12 -13.87
CA ILE A 61 6.00 -7.49 -13.60
C ILE A 61 5.61 -8.78 -14.33
N SER A 62 5.92 -8.88 -15.62
CA SER A 62 5.52 -10.04 -16.42
C SER A 62 6.22 -11.31 -15.94
N GLU A 63 7.51 -11.22 -15.62
CA GLU A 63 8.29 -12.33 -15.07
C GLU A 63 7.65 -12.81 -13.75
N ALA A 64 7.48 -11.92 -12.78
CA ALA A 64 6.93 -12.25 -11.47
C ALA A 64 5.52 -12.86 -11.56
N ALA A 65 4.62 -12.26 -12.35
CA ALA A 65 3.24 -12.76 -12.50
C ALA A 65 3.17 -14.11 -13.25
N SER A 66 4.16 -14.44 -14.07
CA SER A 66 4.23 -15.67 -14.88
C SER A 66 4.86 -16.87 -14.17
N THR A 67 5.30 -16.70 -12.91
CA THR A 67 5.94 -17.76 -12.10
C THR A 67 5.12 -19.06 -12.09
N ALA A 68 5.78 -20.19 -12.34
CA ALA A 68 5.09 -21.47 -12.51
C ALA A 68 4.28 -21.89 -11.27
N ASN A 69 4.88 -21.79 -10.08
CA ASN A 69 4.24 -22.13 -8.82
C ASN A 69 3.51 -20.93 -8.23
N GLU A 70 2.23 -21.09 -7.94
CA GLU A 70 1.39 -20.04 -7.38
C GLU A 70 1.77 -19.67 -5.94
N GLN A 71 2.38 -20.59 -5.19
CA GLN A 71 2.83 -20.34 -3.82
C GLN A 71 4.06 -19.42 -3.74
N ASP A 72 4.76 -19.24 -4.85
CA ASP A 72 5.95 -18.39 -4.91
C ASP A 72 5.60 -16.96 -5.33
N LEU A 73 4.38 -16.70 -5.84
CA LEU A 73 3.95 -15.39 -6.33
C LEU A 73 4.05 -14.27 -5.29
N TYR A 74 3.82 -14.58 -4.02
CA TYR A 74 4.02 -13.62 -2.93
C TYR A 74 5.48 -13.15 -2.85
N GLU A 75 6.42 -14.09 -2.88
CA GLU A 75 7.85 -13.80 -2.79
C GLU A 75 8.36 -13.13 -4.07
N GLU A 76 7.86 -13.56 -5.23
CA GLU A 76 8.17 -12.92 -6.50
C GLU A 76 7.66 -11.48 -6.56
N GLN A 77 6.47 -11.19 -6.03
CA GLN A 77 5.99 -9.82 -5.93
C GLN A 77 6.88 -8.96 -5.02
N LEU A 78 7.36 -9.50 -3.90
CA LEU A 78 8.29 -8.78 -3.04
C LEU A 78 9.60 -8.44 -3.76
N LYS A 79 10.10 -9.33 -4.63
CA LYS A 79 11.32 -9.09 -5.43
C LYS A 79 11.15 -7.98 -6.47
N VAL A 80 9.92 -7.65 -6.84
CA VAL A 80 9.61 -6.53 -7.75
C VAL A 80 9.66 -5.19 -6.99
N PHE A 81 9.44 -5.20 -5.67
CA PHE A 81 9.56 -4.01 -4.85
C PHE A 81 11.03 -3.66 -4.60
N LEU A 82 11.33 -2.36 -4.69
CA LEU A 82 12.69 -1.82 -4.61
C LEU A 82 12.94 -1.18 -3.25
N ASP A 83 14.17 -1.28 -2.75
CA ASP A 83 14.58 -0.63 -1.50
C ASP A 83 14.69 0.89 -1.69
N PRO A 84 13.85 1.70 -1.02
CA PRO A 84 13.88 3.15 -1.16
C PRO A 84 15.11 3.80 -0.50
N ASN A 85 15.91 3.06 0.28
CA ASN A 85 17.13 3.54 0.91
C ASN A 85 18.40 3.18 0.11
N ASP A 86 18.31 2.28 -0.87
CA ASP A 86 19.44 1.90 -1.72
C ASP A 86 19.85 3.08 -2.63
N PRO A 87 21.10 3.58 -2.55
CA PRO A 87 21.59 4.64 -3.43
C PRO A 87 21.44 4.35 -4.92
N ALA A 88 21.56 3.09 -5.33
CA ALA A 88 21.40 2.70 -6.74
C ALA A 88 19.94 2.84 -7.21
N VAL A 89 18.98 2.44 -6.36
CA VAL A 89 17.54 2.60 -6.63
C VAL A 89 17.17 4.08 -6.65
N ILE A 90 17.69 4.88 -5.72
CA ILE A 90 17.45 6.33 -5.66
C ILE A 90 17.92 7.01 -6.95
N GLU A 91 19.13 6.69 -7.41
CA GLU A 91 19.69 7.26 -8.63
C GLU A 91 18.88 6.83 -9.87
N GLN A 92 18.49 5.55 -9.95
CA GLN A 92 17.67 5.05 -11.05
C GLN A 92 16.29 5.70 -11.06
N ALA A 93 15.62 5.80 -9.90
CA ALA A 93 14.31 6.41 -9.79
C ALA A 93 14.30 7.88 -10.23
N ARG A 94 15.37 8.63 -9.95
CA ARG A 94 15.53 10.01 -10.46
C ARG A 94 15.65 10.06 -11.98
N LYS A 95 16.40 9.13 -12.58
CA LYS A 95 16.50 9.01 -14.04
C LYS A 95 15.15 8.68 -14.69
N ASP A 96 14.34 7.89 -13.99
CA ASP A 96 12.99 7.52 -14.44
C ASP A 96 11.93 8.61 -14.14
N GLY A 97 12.34 9.76 -13.61
CA GLY A 97 11.48 10.93 -13.40
C GLY A 97 10.68 10.92 -12.10
N VAL A 98 11.04 10.08 -11.12
CA VAL A 98 10.40 10.07 -9.79
C VAL A 98 10.83 11.30 -8.97
N PRO A 99 9.90 12.16 -8.50
CA PRO A 99 10.24 13.33 -7.70
C PRO A 99 10.88 12.98 -6.35
N ASP A 100 11.77 13.84 -5.85
CA ASP A 100 12.45 13.62 -4.55
C ASP A 100 11.48 13.51 -3.37
N ASP A 101 10.32 14.18 -3.42
CA ASP A 101 9.28 14.06 -2.39
C ASP A 101 8.65 12.66 -2.36
N TRP A 102 8.52 12.00 -3.53
CA TRP A 102 8.10 10.61 -3.61
C TRP A 102 9.14 9.65 -3.04
N LEU A 103 10.43 9.91 -3.30
CA LEU A 103 11.54 9.13 -2.71
C LEU A 103 11.60 9.30 -1.19
N LYS A 104 11.34 10.50 -0.67
CA LYS A 104 11.22 10.74 0.77
C LYS A 104 10.01 10.01 1.36
N ALA A 105 8.86 10.05 0.70
CA ALA A 105 7.67 9.32 1.12
C ALA A 105 7.86 7.80 1.09
N ALA A 106 8.58 7.27 0.10
CA ALA A 106 8.90 5.85 -0.01
C ALA A 106 9.77 5.36 1.16
N ARG A 107 10.80 6.12 1.55
CA ARG A 107 11.67 5.80 2.69
C ARG A 107 10.93 5.75 4.03
N ASN A 108 9.88 6.57 4.17
CA ASN A 108 9.05 6.62 5.38
C ASN A 108 7.74 5.82 5.23
N SER A 109 7.62 4.96 4.23
CA SER A 109 6.37 4.29 3.89
C SER A 109 5.98 3.25 4.95
N PRO A 110 4.82 3.39 5.63
CA PRO A 110 4.34 2.36 6.56
C PRO A 110 4.00 1.05 5.84
N VAL A 111 3.65 1.13 4.55
CA VAL A 111 3.35 -0.04 3.72
C VAL A 111 4.63 -0.82 3.42
N TYR A 112 5.74 -0.13 3.14
CA TYR A 112 7.04 -0.77 2.92
C TYR A 112 7.49 -1.51 4.18
N LYS A 113 7.43 -0.83 5.34
CA LYS A 113 7.74 -1.44 6.64
C LYS A 113 6.92 -2.71 6.91
N MET A 114 5.61 -2.66 6.70
CA MET A 114 4.74 -3.83 6.95
C MET A 114 4.97 -4.99 5.98
N ALA A 115 5.23 -4.71 4.70
CA ALA A 115 5.37 -5.74 3.67
C ALA A 115 6.79 -6.33 3.60
N ILE A 116 7.82 -5.50 3.69
CA ILE A 116 9.23 -5.85 3.45
C ILE A 116 9.98 -6.03 4.76
N ASP A 117 10.02 -5.01 5.61
CA ASP A 117 10.86 -5.02 6.82
C ASP A 117 10.32 -6.00 7.87
N TRP A 118 9.04 -5.87 8.20
CA TRP A 118 8.37 -6.66 9.24
C TRP A 118 7.70 -7.93 8.69
N LYS A 119 7.51 -8.02 7.37
CA LYS A 119 6.80 -9.12 6.68
C LYS A 119 5.52 -9.58 7.40
N VAL A 120 4.71 -8.63 7.84
CA VAL A 120 3.42 -8.88 8.50
C VAL A 120 2.21 -8.64 7.59
N ALA A 121 2.41 -7.99 6.45
CA ALA A 121 1.38 -7.77 5.44
C ALA A 121 1.55 -8.70 4.24
N PHE A 122 0.43 -9.14 3.66
CA PHE A 122 0.38 -10.06 2.53
C PHE A 122 -0.60 -9.61 1.44
N PRO A 123 -0.35 -9.95 0.16
CA PRO A 123 -1.30 -9.70 -0.91
C PRO A 123 -2.59 -10.52 -0.72
N LEU A 124 -3.71 -10.01 -1.23
CA LEU A 124 -4.97 -10.78 -1.26
C LEU A 124 -5.02 -11.66 -2.51
N HIS A 125 -5.16 -12.97 -2.34
CA HIS A 125 -5.21 -13.95 -3.43
C HIS A 125 -4.09 -13.75 -4.48
N PRO A 126 -2.80 -13.88 -4.10
CA PRO A 126 -1.69 -13.74 -5.05
C PRO A 126 -1.77 -14.69 -6.25
N GLU A 127 -2.40 -15.86 -6.10
CA GLU A 127 -2.63 -16.86 -7.14
C GLU A 127 -3.43 -16.34 -8.35
N TYR A 128 -4.10 -15.20 -8.21
CA TYR A 128 -4.77 -14.53 -9.33
C TYR A 128 -3.81 -13.84 -10.30
N ARG A 129 -2.51 -13.77 -9.98
CA ARG A 129 -1.44 -13.28 -10.86
C ARG A 129 -1.63 -11.83 -11.33
N THR A 130 -2.36 -11.03 -10.56
CA THR A 130 -2.56 -9.60 -10.86
C THR A 130 -1.58 -8.68 -10.12
N LEU A 131 -0.67 -9.25 -9.30
CA LEU A 131 0.23 -8.52 -8.39
C LEU A 131 -0.50 -7.41 -7.61
N PRO A 132 -1.45 -7.77 -6.72
CA PRO A 132 -2.31 -6.78 -6.07
C PRO A 132 -1.51 -5.84 -5.16
N MET A 133 -1.90 -4.56 -5.13
CA MET A 133 -1.23 -3.51 -4.34
C MET A 133 -1.99 -3.11 -3.06
N VAL A 134 -3.04 -3.86 -2.69
CA VAL A 134 -3.74 -3.71 -1.39
C VAL A 134 -3.48 -4.96 -0.57
N TRP A 135 -2.72 -4.80 0.51
CA TRP A 135 -2.21 -5.89 1.34
C TRP A 135 -2.89 -5.90 2.71
N TYR A 136 -2.83 -7.05 3.38
CA TYR A 136 -3.55 -7.32 4.61
C TYR A 136 -2.62 -7.94 5.65
N VAL A 137 -2.73 -7.46 6.89
CA VAL A 137 -2.15 -8.10 8.06
C VAL A 137 -3.15 -9.15 8.56
N PRO A 138 -2.75 -10.43 8.76
CA PRO A 138 -3.65 -11.47 9.21
C PRO A 138 -4.13 -11.18 10.65
N PRO A 139 -5.39 -11.47 11.00
CA PRO A 139 -5.89 -11.18 12.34
C PRO A 139 -5.39 -12.20 13.37
N LEU A 140 -5.02 -11.71 14.56
CA LEU A 140 -4.94 -12.55 15.74
C LEU A 140 -6.36 -12.94 16.17
N SER A 141 -6.54 -14.16 16.70
CA SER A 141 -7.83 -14.63 17.23
C SER A 141 -7.69 -15.12 18.67
N PRO A 142 -8.78 -15.15 19.46
CA PRO A 142 -8.72 -15.68 20.82
C PRO A 142 -8.25 -17.13 20.84
N VAL A 143 -7.50 -17.49 21.90
CA VAL A 143 -7.06 -18.85 22.16
C VAL A 143 -8.23 -19.61 22.79
N GLN A 144 -8.97 -20.38 21.98
CA GLN A 144 -10.31 -20.84 22.36
C GLN A 144 -10.34 -21.95 23.43
N SER A 145 -9.26 -22.69 23.65
CA SER A 145 -9.29 -23.94 24.44
C SER A 145 -8.12 -24.14 25.41
N ALA A 146 -7.03 -23.36 25.31
CA ALA A 146 -5.91 -23.46 26.26
C ALA A 146 -6.13 -22.68 27.56
N ALA A 147 -6.91 -21.58 27.50
CA ALA A 147 -7.24 -20.76 28.67
C ALA A 147 -8.24 -21.47 29.62
N GLU A 148 -9.23 -22.18 29.09
CA GLU A 148 -10.21 -22.94 29.89
C GLU A 148 -9.60 -24.20 30.54
N ALA A 149 -8.52 -24.76 29.97
CA ALA A 149 -7.86 -25.96 30.48
C ALA A 149 -6.78 -25.68 31.55
N GLY A 150 -6.61 -24.42 31.99
CA GLY A 150 -5.51 -24.04 32.89
C GLY A 150 -4.12 -24.23 32.28
N LYS A 151 -4.03 -24.37 30.95
CA LYS A 151 -2.80 -24.54 30.17
C LYS A 151 -2.43 -23.26 29.44
N LEU A 152 -2.59 -22.11 30.08
CA LEU A 152 -1.70 -21.00 29.78
C LEU A 152 -0.30 -21.52 30.13
N GLY A 153 0.57 -21.67 29.13
CA GLY A 153 1.93 -22.15 29.31
C GLY A 153 2.55 -21.44 30.51
N LEU A 154 2.99 -22.24 31.49
CA LEU A 154 3.46 -21.86 32.82
C LEU A 154 4.78 -21.05 32.81
N ASP A 155 5.13 -20.36 31.73
CA ASP A 155 6.46 -19.75 31.52
C ASP A 155 6.42 -18.35 30.91
N GLY A 156 5.36 -17.55 31.12
CA GLY A 156 5.30 -16.19 30.55
C GLY A 156 5.39 -16.14 29.01
N ALA A 157 5.30 -17.31 28.36
CA ALA A 157 5.60 -17.53 26.96
C ALA A 157 4.39 -17.18 26.09
N MET A 158 4.66 -16.54 24.96
CA MET A 158 3.67 -16.21 23.93
C MET A 158 2.74 -17.39 23.63
N PRO A 159 1.43 -17.14 23.41
CA PRO A 159 0.52 -18.17 22.92
C PRO A 159 1.05 -18.81 21.65
N ASP A 160 1.00 -20.14 21.53
CA ASP A 160 1.35 -20.83 20.29
C ASP A 160 0.37 -20.40 19.19
N VAL A 161 0.88 -20.00 18.02
CA VAL A 161 0.07 -19.64 16.85
C VAL A 161 -0.87 -20.77 16.44
N LYS A 162 -0.49 -22.04 16.67
CA LYS A 162 -1.33 -23.21 16.40
C LYS A 162 -2.54 -23.33 17.34
N SER A 163 -2.53 -22.60 18.46
CA SER A 163 -3.63 -22.59 19.43
C SER A 163 -4.70 -21.52 19.14
N LEU A 164 -4.49 -20.70 18.11
CA LEU A 164 -5.45 -19.69 17.67
C LEU A 164 -6.72 -20.34 17.11
N ARG A 165 -7.87 -19.72 17.39
CA ARG A 165 -9.18 -20.18 16.90
C ARG A 165 -9.28 -20.24 15.37
N ILE A 166 -8.73 -19.24 14.67
CA ILE A 166 -8.78 -19.18 13.21
C ILE A 166 -7.73 -20.16 12.65
N PRO A 167 -8.11 -21.14 11.83
CA PRO A 167 -7.15 -22.06 11.23
C PRO A 167 -6.15 -21.32 10.34
N VAL A 168 -4.85 -21.52 10.56
CA VAL A 168 -3.79 -20.91 9.75
C VAL A 168 -3.97 -21.23 8.25
N ARG A 169 -4.37 -22.46 7.93
CA ARG A 169 -4.68 -22.89 6.57
C ARG A 169 -5.72 -22.00 5.87
N TYR A 170 -6.71 -21.51 6.60
CA TYR A 170 -7.72 -20.60 6.04
C TYR A 170 -7.10 -19.25 5.64
N LEU A 171 -6.25 -18.69 6.50
CA LEU A 171 -5.54 -17.45 6.22
C LEU A 171 -4.54 -17.63 5.07
N ALA A 172 -3.83 -18.76 5.03
CA ALA A 172 -2.88 -19.07 3.98
C ALA A 172 -3.56 -19.17 2.61
N ASN A 173 -4.73 -19.80 2.53
CA ASN A 173 -5.52 -19.85 1.30
C ASN A 173 -5.95 -18.46 0.79
N LEU A 174 -6.07 -17.49 1.69
CA LEU A 174 -6.49 -16.12 1.37
C LEU A 174 -5.33 -15.21 0.99
N LEU A 175 -4.16 -15.39 1.61
CA LEU A 175 -3.07 -14.41 1.62
C LEU A 175 -1.79 -14.89 0.93
N THR A 176 -1.57 -16.19 0.83
CA THR A 176 -0.29 -16.78 0.43
C THR A 176 -0.46 -18.01 -0.47
N ALA A 177 -1.57 -18.09 -1.21
CA ALA A 177 -1.89 -19.21 -2.10
C ALA A 177 -1.80 -20.60 -1.40
N GLY A 178 -2.08 -20.65 -0.10
CA GLY A 178 -2.06 -21.87 0.71
C GLY A 178 -0.73 -22.17 1.43
N LYS A 179 0.33 -21.36 1.24
CA LYS A 179 1.62 -21.51 1.95
C LYS A 179 1.50 -20.97 3.39
N GLU A 180 1.52 -21.85 4.38
CA GLU A 180 1.25 -21.47 5.78
C GLU A 180 2.40 -20.73 6.47
N GLU A 181 3.64 -21.07 6.12
CA GLU A 181 4.85 -20.57 6.80
C GLU A 181 4.92 -19.03 6.90
N PRO A 182 4.70 -18.23 5.84
CA PRO A 182 4.75 -16.77 5.97
C PRO A 182 3.68 -16.23 6.92
N VAL A 183 2.48 -16.82 6.91
CA VAL A 183 1.37 -16.42 7.78
C VAL A 183 1.68 -16.74 9.24
N VAL A 184 2.25 -17.93 9.52
CA VAL A 184 2.70 -18.29 10.88
C VAL A 184 3.73 -17.29 11.38
N ASN A 185 4.77 -17.01 10.60
CA ASN A 185 5.83 -16.07 10.96
C ASN A 185 5.28 -14.67 11.27
N ALA A 186 4.32 -14.18 10.47
CA ALA A 186 3.68 -12.89 10.73
C ALA A 186 2.86 -12.87 12.04
N LEU A 187 2.11 -13.95 12.31
CA LEU A 187 1.34 -14.07 13.56
C LEU A 187 2.28 -14.14 14.78
N GLU A 188 3.39 -14.89 14.67
CA GLU A 188 4.42 -14.95 15.71
C GLU A 188 5.06 -13.58 15.96
N ARG A 189 5.39 -12.82 14.92
CA ARG A 189 5.92 -11.45 15.03
C ARG A 189 4.95 -10.51 15.74
N MET A 190 3.65 -10.58 15.44
CA MET A 190 2.64 -9.77 16.14
C MET A 190 2.47 -10.19 17.60
N LEU A 191 2.57 -11.48 17.91
CA LEU A 191 2.56 -11.96 19.30
C LEU A 191 3.82 -11.53 20.05
N ALA A 192 4.98 -11.52 19.39
CA ALA A 192 6.25 -11.07 19.94
C ALA A 192 6.20 -9.58 20.28
N MET A 193 5.64 -8.75 19.39
CA MET A 193 5.39 -7.34 19.69
C MET A 193 4.55 -7.17 20.97
N ARG A 194 3.48 -7.96 21.14
CA ARG A 194 2.64 -7.89 22.35
C ARG A 194 3.39 -8.34 23.61
N ALA A 195 4.20 -9.38 23.52
CA ALA A 195 4.97 -9.91 24.64
C ALA A 195 6.11 -8.97 25.06
N TYR A 196 6.89 -8.46 24.09
CA TYR A 196 7.95 -7.49 24.31
C TYR A 196 7.41 -6.21 24.96
N MET A 197 6.35 -5.62 24.39
CA MET A 197 5.77 -4.40 24.95
C MET A 197 5.17 -4.63 26.34
N ARG A 198 4.66 -5.83 26.64
CA ARG A 198 4.23 -6.18 28.01
C ARG A 198 5.42 -6.23 28.97
N SER A 199 6.51 -6.92 28.60
CA SER A 199 7.72 -6.98 29.43
C SER A 199 8.26 -5.58 29.73
N LYS A 200 8.34 -4.73 28.69
CA LYS A 200 8.77 -3.34 28.82
C LYS A 200 7.86 -2.49 29.71
N THR A 201 6.54 -2.59 29.54
CA THR A 201 5.58 -1.70 30.24
C THR A 201 5.16 -2.19 31.63
N VAL A 202 5.16 -3.50 31.87
CA VAL A 202 4.72 -4.11 33.13
C VAL A 202 5.90 -4.47 34.02
N ASP A 203 6.88 -5.17 33.46
CA ASP A 203 8.02 -5.69 34.21
C ASP A 203 9.21 -4.70 34.21
N GLY A 204 9.20 -3.70 33.31
CA GLY A 204 10.24 -2.68 33.20
C GLY A 204 11.55 -3.21 32.61
N VAL A 205 11.49 -4.31 31.85
CA VAL A 205 12.65 -4.99 31.26
C VAL A 205 12.54 -4.94 29.74
N ASP A 206 13.60 -4.50 29.09
CA ASP A 206 13.77 -4.64 27.65
C ASP A 206 14.30 -6.05 27.35
N ASP A 207 13.38 -7.00 27.09
CA ASP A 207 13.70 -8.40 26.82
C ASP A 207 13.92 -8.65 25.31
N ASP A 208 15.14 -8.34 24.84
CA ASP A 208 15.56 -8.52 23.45
C ASP A 208 15.46 -9.98 22.96
N ALA A 209 15.47 -10.97 23.87
CA ALA A 209 15.35 -12.38 23.49
C ALA A 209 13.99 -12.71 22.85
N ILE A 210 12.94 -11.92 23.15
CA ILE A 210 11.63 -12.04 22.50
C ILE A 210 11.71 -11.59 21.03
N ALA A 211 12.45 -10.52 20.75
CA ALA A 211 12.62 -9.98 19.41
C ALA A 211 13.47 -10.90 18.54
N GLU A 212 14.60 -11.38 19.08
CA GLU A 212 15.52 -12.28 18.39
C GLU A 212 14.84 -13.59 17.96
N ARG A 213 13.91 -14.12 18.77
CA ARG A 213 13.17 -15.36 18.47
C ARG A 213 12.39 -15.29 17.15
N VAL A 214 11.92 -14.11 16.76
CA VAL A 214 11.14 -13.90 15.53
C VAL A 214 11.93 -13.20 14.41
N GLY A 215 13.25 -13.05 14.63
CA GLY A 215 14.17 -12.42 13.69
C GLY A 215 13.94 -10.91 13.55
N LEU A 216 13.55 -10.23 14.63
CA LEU A 216 13.40 -8.78 14.69
C LEU A 216 14.34 -8.21 15.77
N THR A 217 14.61 -6.91 15.73
CA THR A 217 15.29 -6.19 16.82
C THR A 217 14.27 -5.54 17.76
N GLY A 218 14.66 -5.21 18.99
CA GLY A 218 13.83 -4.43 19.92
C GLY A 218 13.37 -3.10 19.29
N GLU A 219 14.28 -2.41 18.58
CA GLU A 219 13.96 -1.19 17.83
C GLU A 219 12.89 -1.41 16.75
N MET A 220 12.97 -2.50 15.98
CA MET A 220 11.94 -2.83 14.98
C MET A 220 10.59 -3.11 15.65
N ILE A 221 10.57 -3.77 16.81
CA ILE A 221 9.34 -4.02 17.56
C ILE A 221 8.73 -2.71 18.10
N GLU A 222 9.56 -1.78 18.56
CA GLU A 222 9.10 -0.47 19.03
C GLU A 222 8.55 0.39 17.88
N ASP A 223 9.19 0.35 16.71
CA ASP A 223 8.67 0.99 15.50
C ASP A 223 7.36 0.34 15.02
N MET A 224 7.27 -1.00 15.06
CA MET A 224 6.01 -1.72 14.82
C MET A 224 4.92 -1.26 15.80
N TYR A 225 5.22 -1.15 17.09
CA TYR A 225 4.27 -0.68 18.09
C TYR A 225 3.85 0.78 17.86
N HIS A 226 4.79 1.66 17.53
CA HIS A 226 4.52 3.05 17.21
C HIS A 226 3.55 3.15 16.01
N VAL A 227 3.86 2.48 14.91
CA VAL A 227 3.05 2.56 13.68
C VAL A 227 1.73 1.80 13.81
N MET A 228 1.69 0.62 14.43
CA MET A 228 0.50 -0.24 14.45
C MET A 228 -0.44 0.02 15.65
N ALA A 229 0.11 0.41 16.81
CA ALA A 229 -0.67 0.59 18.04
C ALA A 229 -0.97 2.06 18.35
N ILE A 230 0.04 2.95 18.33
CA ILE A 230 -0.19 4.40 18.51
C ILE A 230 -0.86 4.95 17.24
N ALA A 231 -0.28 4.59 16.09
CA ALA A 231 -0.85 4.75 14.76
C ALA A 231 -1.29 6.18 14.45
N ASN A 232 -0.42 7.18 14.71
CA ASN A 232 -0.75 8.58 14.48
C ASN A 232 -1.14 8.83 13.02
N TYR A 233 -1.78 9.96 12.76
CA TYR A 233 -2.33 10.23 11.44
C TYR A 233 -1.22 10.28 10.38
N GLU A 234 -0.13 10.95 10.71
CA GLU A 234 1.09 11.12 9.93
C GLU A 234 1.85 9.82 9.69
N ASP A 235 1.81 8.88 10.65
CA ASP A 235 2.47 7.57 10.51
C ASP A 235 1.67 6.62 9.63
N ARG A 236 0.34 6.77 9.60
CA ARG A 236 -0.53 5.93 8.78
C ARG A 236 -0.60 6.36 7.33
N PHE A 237 -0.49 7.66 7.06
CA PHE A 237 -0.73 8.22 5.74
C PHE A 237 0.46 9.05 5.26
N VAL A 238 1.38 8.38 4.58
CA VAL A 238 2.57 9.00 3.98
C VAL A 238 2.34 9.10 2.47
N ILE A 239 1.69 10.18 2.04
CA ILE A 239 1.18 10.38 0.68
C ILE A 239 1.80 11.64 0.08
N PRO A 240 2.69 11.53 -0.91
CA PRO A 240 3.23 12.69 -1.61
C PRO A 240 2.19 13.27 -2.58
N THR A 241 2.39 14.51 -3.03
CA THR A 241 1.59 15.12 -4.09
C THR A 241 1.95 14.55 -5.46
N SER A 242 1.00 14.47 -6.38
CA SER A 242 1.23 13.91 -7.72
C SER A 242 1.93 14.85 -8.72
N HIS A 243 2.31 16.05 -8.29
CA HIS A 243 3.05 17.03 -9.11
C HIS A 243 2.39 17.33 -10.47
N ARG A 244 1.09 17.66 -10.47
CA ARG A 244 0.32 17.98 -11.70
C ARG A 244 0.90 19.14 -12.51
N GLU A 245 1.63 20.04 -11.85
CA GLU A 245 2.33 21.16 -12.46
C GLU A 245 3.44 20.75 -13.44
N VAL A 246 3.89 19.49 -13.40
CA VAL A 246 4.92 18.99 -14.33
C VAL A 246 4.32 18.61 -15.68
N SER A 247 3.09 18.08 -15.70
CA SER A 247 2.43 17.59 -16.91
C SER A 247 1.41 18.57 -17.51
N GLU A 248 0.85 19.47 -16.70
CA GLU A 248 -0.18 20.44 -17.09
C GLU A 248 0.28 21.88 -16.85
N ASP A 249 -0.26 22.84 -17.62
CA ASP A 249 -0.14 24.26 -17.28
C ASP A 249 -1.01 24.57 -16.06
N ALA A 250 -0.39 24.46 -14.88
CA ALA A 250 -1.09 24.68 -13.61
C ALA A 250 -1.68 26.10 -13.48
N TYR A 251 -1.11 27.11 -14.14
CA TYR A 251 -1.63 28.49 -14.08
C TYR A 251 -2.91 28.62 -14.90
N ASP A 252 -2.92 28.07 -16.11
CA ASP A 252 -4.12 28.05 -16.94
C ASP A 252 -5.22 27.20 -16.28
N VAL A 253 -4.90 25.98 -15.82
CA VAL A 253 -5.86 25.07 -15.17
C VAL A 253 -6.44 25.70 -13.90
N ARG A 254 -5.63 26.36 -13.07
CA ARG A 254 -6.11 27.04 -11.85
C ARG A 254 -7.09 28.18 -12.15
N GLY A 255 -6.87 28.93 -13.24
CA GLY A 255 -7.73 30.06 -13.62
C GLY A 255 -8.99 29.66 -14.39
N SER A 256 -8.99 28.47 -14.98
CA SER A 256 -10.00 28.08 -15.98
C SER A 256 -10.85 26.87 -15.56
N CYS A 257 -10.30 25.97 -14.75
CA CYS A 257 -10.99 24.75 -14.39
C CYS A 257 -12.01 24.95 -13.25
N GLY A 258 -13.18 24.32 -13.37
CA GLY A 258 -14.35 24.50 -12.50
C GLY A 258 -15.52 25.21 -13.19
N PHE A 259 -15.25 25.95 -14.27
CA PHE A 259 -16.28 26.61 -15.09
C PHE A 259 -16.74 25.69 -16.23
N SER A 260 -17.67 24.78 -15.93
CA SER A 260 -18.18 23.77 -16.89
C SER A 260 -19.25 24.31 -17.86
N PHE A 261 -19.02 25.46 -18.47
CA PHE A 261 -19.89 26.01 -19.54
C PHE A 261 -19.75 25.26 -20.89
N GLY A 262 -18.89 24.24 -20.94
CA GLY A 262 -18.50 23.48 -22.12
C GLY A 262 -17.31 22.57 -21.80
N ASN A 263 -16.35 22.41 -22.73
CA ASN A 263 -15.16 21.55 -22.58
C ASN A 263 -14.06 22.12 -21.66
N GLY A 264 -14.42 22.95 -20.67
CA GLY A 264 -13.51 23.89 -19.98
C GLY A 264 -12.36 23.30 -19.17
N CYS A 265 -12.45 22.04 -18.72
CA CYS A 265 -11.36 21.28 -18.08
C CYS A 265 -11.01 20.00 -18.85
N SER A 266 -11.57 19.80 -20.05
CA SER A 266 -11.53 18.53 -20.74
C SER A 266 -10.58 18.64 -21.94
N GLY A 267 -9.54 17.83 -21.93
CA GLY A 267 -8.43 17.84 -22.88
C GLY A 267 -8.75 17.24 -24.25
N GLY A 268 -9.95 17.48 -24.78
CA GLY A 268 -10.26 17.20 -26.19
C GLY A 268 -9.35 18.06 -27.08
N SER A 269 -8.17 17.55 -27.39
CA SER A 269 -7.04 18.27 -27.98
C SER A 269 -6.96 18.02 -29.47
N SER A 270 -8.04 18.29 -30.20
CA SER A 270 -7.94 18.50 -31.65
C SER A 270 -7.77 19.98 -31.92
N GLU A 271 -6.82 20.35 -32.78
CA GLU A 271 -6.63 21.75 -33.19
C GLU A 271 -7.89 22.35 -33.82
N THR A 272 -8.69 21.49 -34.47
CA THR A 272 -9.99 21.82 -35.02
C THR A 272 -11.09 21.28 -34.13
N GLU A 273 -12.03 22.14 -33.74
CA GLU A 273 -13.26 21.75 -33.07
C GLU A 273 -14.46 21.99 -34.01
N LEU A 274 -15.40 21.05 -34.04
CA LEU A 274 -16.61 21.14 -34.88
C LEU A 274 -17.45 22.40 -34.59
N PHE A 275 -17.39 22.90 -33.35
CA PHE A 275 -18.15 24.06 -32.89
C PHE A 275 -17.38 25.39 -33.00
N GLY A 276 -16.16 25.37 -33.55
CA GLY A 276 -15.38 26.59 -33.80
C GLY A 276 -15.03 27.40 -32.55
N ALA A 277 -15.00 26.77 -31.36
CA ALA A 277 -14.55 27.47 -30.17
C ALA A 277 -13.07 27.83 -30.32
N GLY A 278 -12.72 29.09 -30.09
CA GLY A 278 -11.34 29.54 -30.16
C GLY A 278 -10.50 28.84 -29.09
N ARG A 279 -9.29 28.40 -29.45
CA ARG A 279 -8.28 27.89 -28.51
C ARG A 279 -8.15 28.92 -27.37
N ARG A 280 -8.47 28.52 -26.12
CA ARG A 280 -8.18 29.38 -24.96
C ARG A 280 -6.69 29.71 -25.02
N LYS A 281 -6.36 31.01 -25.02
CA LYS A 281 -4.96 31.46 -25.07
C LYS A 281 -4.23 30.83 -23.90
N VAL A 282 -3.19 30.04 -24.18
CA VAL A 282 -2.17 29.72 -23.18
C VAL A 282 -1.68 31.06 -22.65
N VAL A 283 -1.90 31.32 -21.37
CA VAL A 283 -1.37 32.53 -20.74
C VAL A 283 0.14 32.34 -20.70
N GLN A 284 0.88 33.04 -21.56
CA GLN A 284 2.35 33.03 -21.50
C GLN A 284 2.77 33.49 -20.11
N THR A 285 3.28 32.56 -19.31
CA THR A 285 3.91 32.88 -18.04
C THR A 285 5.42 32.96 -18.26
N PRO A 286 6.15 33.73 -17.43
CA PRO A 286 7.62 33.86 -17.55
C PRO A 286 8.38 32.53 -17.50
N THR A 287 7.72 31.45 -17.06
CA THR A 287 8.23 30.08 -16.96
C THR A 287 8.60 29.45 -18.31
N ASP A 288 7.98 29.89 -19.41
CA ASP A 288 8.28 29.36 -20.75
C ASP A 288 9.70 29.74 -21.21
N ILE A 289 10.30 30.80 -20.65
CA ILE A 289 11.68 31.22 -20.91
C ILE A 289 12.70 30.22 -20.33
N PHE A 290 12.33 29.46 -19.30
CA PHE A 290 13.24 28.52 -18.61
C PHE A 290 13.21 27.10 -19.20
N LYS A 291 12.25 26.77 -20.08
CA LYS A 291 12.18 25.44 -20.73
C LYS A 291 13.13 25.29 -21.92
N GLU A 292 13.62 26.38 -22.52
CA GLU A 292 14.51 26.33 -23.69
C GLU A 292 16.01 26.30 -23.32
N GLN A 293 16.38 26.29 -22.04
CA GLN A 293 17.78 26.34 -21.59
C GLN A 293 18.25 25.14 -20.74
N LEU A 294 17.56 24.00 -20.79
CA LEU A 294 18.03 22.72 -20.23
C LEU A 294 18.10 21.64 -21.30
#